data_AF-A0A957X0C9-F1
#
_entry.id   AF-A0A957X0C9-F1
#
_cell.length_a   1.000
_cell.length_b   1.000
_cell.length_c   1.000
_cell.angle_alpha   90.00
_cell.angle_beta   90.00
_cell.angle_gamma   90.00
#
_symmetry.space_group_name_H-M   'P 1'
#
loop_
_entity.id
_entity.type
_entity.pdbx_description
1 polymer ?
#
loop_
_entity_poly.entity_id
_entity_poly.type
_entity_poly.pdbx_seq_one_letter_code
_entity_poly.pdbx_strand_id
1 'polypeptide(L)'
;VVRTSSLTAHESAIGAIVARDAVMEDVTTPMLVAQNIRANDVQTVALLAGHVEGNVRALLTPLTALAMGVGFASTLLLAKALLPKVLRVGNAR
;
A
#
# COMPACT_ATOMS: atom_id res chain seq x y z
N VAL A 1 10.40 4.65 17.57
CA VAL A 1 10.87 4.47 16.18
C VAL A 1 12.16 3.68 16.25
N VAL A 2 12.22 2.51 15.61
CA VAL A 2 13.39 1.62 15.68
C VAL A 2 14.05 1.62 14.30
N ARG A 3 15.35 1.95 14.24
CA ARG A 3 16.16 2.02 13.01
C ARG A 3 17.35 1.08 13.18
N THR A 4 17.37 -0.03 12.45
CA THR A 4 18.47 -1.01 12.51
C THR A 4 18.80 -1.55 11.12
N SER A 5 20.02 -2.05 10.93
CA SER A 5 20.45 -2.67 9.67
C SER A 5 19.87 -4.07 9.47
N SER A 6 19.63 -4.80 10.56
CA SER A 6 18.88 -6.05 10.63
C SER A 6 17.96 -6.02 11.84
N LEU A 7 16.72 -6.47 11.67
CA LEU A 7 15.73 -6.57 12.75
C LEU A 7 15.08 -7.95 12.64
N THR A 8 15.32 -8.79 13.64
CA THR A 8 14.60 -10.06 13.83
C THR A 8 13.56 -9.79 14.92
N ALA A 9 12.30 -9.64 14.52
CA ALA A 9 11.19 -9.40 15.44
C ALA A 9 10.29 -10.64 15.44
N HIS A 10 10.14 -11.25 16.61
CA HIS A 10 9.18 -12.32 16.88
C HIS A 10 8.09 -11.69 17.76
N GLU A 11 6.83 -11.72 17.30
CA GLU A 11 5.65 -11.45 18.12
C GLU A 11 5.68 -10.07 18.82
N SER A 12 5.68 -8.97 18.05
CA SER A 12 5.72 -7.61 18.62
C SER A 12 5.01 -6.56 17.75
N ALA A 13 4.10 -5.79 18.35
CA ALA A 13 3.44 -4.64 17.72
C ALA A 13 4.39 -3.43 17.69
N ILE A 14 5.20 -3.34 16.64
CA ILE A 14 6.20 -2.27 16.49
C ILE A 14 5.58 -1.15 15.64
N GLY A 15 5.51 0.08 16.18
CA GLY A 15 4.80 1.18 15.54
C GLY A 15 5.32 1.55 14.15
N ALA A 16 6.62 1.78 13.98
CA ALA A 16 7.20 2.07 12.67
C ALA A 16 8.58 1.45 12.56
N ILE A 17 8.78 0.64 11.53
CA ILE A 17 10.03 -0.07 11.25
C ILE A 17 10.64 0.49 9.97
N VAL A 18 11.92 0.86 10.05
CA VAL A 18 12.75 1.18 8.88
C VAL A 18 13.99 0.30 8.94
N ALA A 19 14.09 -0.64 8.02
CA ALA A 19 15.21 -1.59 7.91
C ALA A 19 15.69 -1.68 6.46
N ARG A 20 16.85 -2.28 6.20
CA ARG A 20 17.31 -2.54 4.82
C ARG A 20 16.92 -3.95 4.40
N ASP A 21 17.21 -4.92 5.26
CA ASP A 21 16.76 -6.29 5.17
C ASP A 21 15.92 -6.60 6.42
N ALA A 22 14.67 -6.98 6.22
CA ALA A 22 13.73 -7.31 7.28
C ALA A 22 13.29 -8.76 7.13
N VAL A 23 13.58 -9.58 8.14
CA VAL A 23 13.03 -10.94 8.26
C VAL A 23 12.01 -10.90 9.38
N MET A 24 10.75 -11.12 9.03
CA MET A 24 9.64 -10.89 9.95
C MET A 24 8.67 -12.06 9.87
N GLU A 25 8.27 -12.55 11.02
CA GLU A 25 7.42 -13.72 11.16
C GLU A 25 6.37 -13.41 12.20
N ASP A 26 5.10 -13.43 11.78
CA ASP A 26 3.93 -13.11 12.61
C ASP A 26 4.04 -11.73 13.30
N VAL A 27 4.12 -10.67 12.48
CA VAL A 27 4.25 -9.29 12.98
C VAL A 27 3.17 -8.40 12.39
N THR A 28 2.48 -7.66 13.27
CA THR A 28 1.57 -6.59 12.89
C THR A 28 2.22 -5.23 13.15
N THR A 29 2.48 -4.49 12.07
CA THR A 29 3.07 -3.14 12.15
C THR A 29 2.32 -2.19 11.23
N PRO A 30 1.91 -0.99 11.68
CA PRO A 30 1.14 -0.10 10.82
C PRO A 30 1.99 0.51 9.68
N MET A 31 3.29 0.67 9.87
CA MET A 31 4.18 1.20 8.83
C MET A 31 5.50 0.44 8.76
N LEU A 32 5.81 -0.07 7.57
CA LEU A 32 7.01 -0.84 7.30
C LEU A 32 7.72 -0.36 6.03
N VAL A 33 8.99 0.01 6.18
CA VAL A 33 9.84 0.45 5.06
C VAL A 33 11.10 -0.39 5.04
N ALA A 34 11.29 -1.21 4.00
CA ALA A 34 12.49 -2.04 3.84
C ALA A 34 12.83 -2.34 2.38
N GLN A 35 14.10 -2.53 2.03
CA GLN A 35 14.46 -2.83 0.63
C GLN A 35 14.16 -4.28 0.27
N ASN A 36 14.60 -5.23 1.10
CA ASN A 36 14.24 -6.64 0.99
C ASN A 36 13.45 -7.06 2.22
N ILE A 37 12.28 -7.65 1.98
CA ILE A 37 11.42 -8.18 3.03
C ILE A 37 11.25 -9.66 2.78
N ARG A 38 11.67 -10.48 3.72
CA ARG A 38 11.31 -11.89 3.76
C ARG A 38 10.33 -12.08 4.90
N ALA A 39 9.06 -12.25 4.54
CA ALA A 39 7.97 -12.18 5.50
C ALA A 39 7.04 -13.38 5.37
N ASN A 40 6.75 -13.98 6.52
CA ASN A 40 5.83 -15.10 6.64
C ASN A 40 4.68 -14.64 7.55
N ASP A 41 3.52 -14.36 6.93
CA ASP A 41 2.32 -13.82 7.59
C ASP A 41 2.55 -12.47 8.31
N VAL A 42 2.88 -11.43 7.54
CA VAL A 42 3.02 -10.05 8.06
C VAL A 42 1.85 -9.20 7.63
N GLN A 43 1.22 -8.53 8.59
CA GLN A 43 0.09 -7.65 8.36
C GLN A 43 0.50 -6.19 8.59
N THR A 44 0.39 -5.36 7.55
CA THR A 44 0.77 -3.96 7.63
C THR A 44 -0.19 -3.04 6.89
N VAL A 45 -0.30 -1.79 7.36
CA VAL A 45 -1.16 -0.80 6.71
C VAL A 45 -0.42 -0.17 5.53
N ALA A 46 0.82 0.27 5.73
CA ALA A 46 1.65 0.85 4.69
C ALA A 46 2.98 0.10 4.56
N LEU A 47 3.19 -0.51 3.39
CA LEU A 47 4.41 -1.22 3.03
C LEU A 47 5.12 -0.47 1.91
N LEU A 48 6.35 -0.02 2.16
CA LEU A 48 7.24 0.45 1.10
C LEU A 48 8.40 -0.52 1.00
N ALA A 49 8.34 -1.39 -0.02
CA ALA A 49 9.33 -2.42 -0.25
C ALA A 49 9.82 -2.47 -1.69
N GLY A 50 11.12 -2.71 -1.87
CA GLY A 50 11.72 -2.91 -3.18
C GLY A 50 11.54 -4.35 -3.68
N HIS A 51 11.73 -5.32 -2.78
CA HIS A 51 11.57 -6.74 -3.05
C HIS A 51 10.90 -7.42 -1.85
N VAL A 52 9.84 -8.17 -2.11
CA VAL A 52 9.07 -8.89 -1.08
C VAL A 52 9.05 -10.36 -1.45
N GLU A 53 9.52 -11.19 -0.53
CA GLU A 53 9.60 -12.63 -0.69
C GLU A 53 8.78 -13.28 0.43
N GLY A 54 7.70 -13.99 0.06
CA GLY A 54 6.74 -14.58 0.99
C GLY A 54 5.36 -13.91 0.96
N ASN A 55 4.55 -14.16 2.00
CA ASN A 55 3.16 -13.73 2.06
C ASN A 55 3.02 -12.49 2.96
N VAL A 56 2.79 -11.34 2.34
CA VAL A 56 2.63 -10.05 3.05
C VAL A 56 1.26 -9.47 2.73
N ARG A 57 0.44 -9.27 3.78
CA ARG A 57 -0.83 -8.56 3.68
C ARG A 57 -0.61 -7.09 3.98
N ALA A 58 -0.43 -6.31 2.93
CA ALA A 58 -0.32 -4.86 2.99
C ALA A 58 -1.56 -4.19 2.37
N LEU A 59 -2.17 -3.24 3.10
CA LEU A 59 -3.30 -2.46 2.58
C LEU A 59 -2.85 -1.45 1.52
N LEU A 60 -1.75 -0.75 1.78
CA LEU A 60 -1.14 0.22 0.88
C LEU A 60 0.25 -0.27 0.47
N THR A 61 0.32 -0.86 -0.73
CA THR A 61 1.56 -1.15 -1.44
C THR A 61 1.75 -0.13 -2.55
N PRO A 62 2.97 0.07 -3.09
CA PRO A 62 3.18 0.95 -4.23
C PRO A 62 2.28 0.58 -5.43
N LEU A 63 2.03 -0.72 -5.63
CA LEU A 63 1.16 -1.21 -6.68
C LEU A 63 -0.31 -0.89 -6.43
N THR A 64 -0.82 -1.09 -5.20
CA THR A 64 -2.20 -0.74 -4.86
C THR A 64 -2.41 0.77 -4.83
N ALA A 65 -1.41 1.55 -4.41
CA ALA A 65 -1.42 3.01 -4.47
C ALA A 65 -1.48 3.50 -5.93
N LEU A 66 -0.70 2.89 -6.84
CA LEU A 66 -0.75 3.19 -8.26
C LEU A 66 -2.10 2.79 -8.86
N ALA A 67 -2.62 1.60 -8.54
CA ALA A 67 -3.92 1.15 -9.00
C ALA A 67 -5.06 2.07 -8.50
N MET A 68 -5.00 2.54 -7.25
CA MET A 68 -5.93 3.53 -6.71
C MET A 68 -5.81 4.87 -7.45
N GLY A 69 -4.59 5.35 -7.73
CA GLY A 69 -4.37 6.58 -8.49
C GLY A 69 -4.95 6.51 -9.90
N VAL A 70 -4.70 5.42 -10.62
CA VAL A 70 -5.25 5.18 -11.97
C VAL A 70 -6.78 5.02 -11.92
N GLY A 71 -7.31 4.27 -10.96
CA GLY A 71 -8.75 4.12 -10.75
C GLY A 71 -9.45 5.44 -10.47
N PHE A 72 -8.85 6.30 -9.64
CA PHE A 72 -9.39 7.63 -9.36
C PHE A 72 -9.34 8.55 -10.59
N ALA A 73 -8.20 8.60 -11.29
CA ALA A 73 -8.04 9.40 -12.49
C ALA A 73 -9.02 8.98 -13.61
N SER A 74 -9.16 7.67 -13.84
CA SER A 74 -10.10 7.14 -14.84
C SER A 74 -11.55 7.49 -14.49
N THR A 75 -11.94 7.41 -13.22
CA THR A 75 -13.27 7.81 -12.74
C THR A 75 -13.53 9.29 -12.99
N LEU A 76 -12.57 10.17 -12.69
CA LEU A 76 -12.68 11.61 -12.96
C LEU A 76 -12.79 11.92 -14.45
N LEU A 77 -12.02 11.23 -15.30
CA LEU A 77 -12.11 11.39 -16.75
C LEU A 77 -13.46 10.91 -17.28
N LEU A 78 -13.97 9.78 -16.78
CA LEU A 78 -15.31 9.29 -17.12
C LEU A 78 -16.38 10.29 -16.69
N ALA A 79 -16.28 10.81 -15.46
CA ALA A 79 -17.19 11.83 -14.96
C ALA A 79 -17.13 13.06 -15.86
N LYS A 80 -15.95 13.61 -16.19
CA LYS A 80 -15.83 14.78 -17.09
C LYS A 80 -16.35 14.51 -18.50
N ALA A 81 -16.27 13.29 -19.00
CA ALA A 81 -16.78 12.93 -20.32
C ALA A 81 -18.31 12.75 -20.34
N LEU A 82 -18.88 12.21 -19.25
CA LEU A 82 -20.30 11.89 -19.13
C LEU A 82 -21.13 13.07 -18.61
N LEU A 83 -20.58 13.89 -17.71
CA LEU A 83 -21.25 15.08 -17.14
C LEU A 83 -21.83 16.02 -18.20
N PRO A 84 -21.09 16.42 -19.27
CA PRO A 84 -21.65 17.30 -20.30
C PRO A 84 -22.72 16.58 -21.14
N LYS A 85 -22.66 15.26 -21.33
CA LYS A 85 -23.70 14.49 -22.03
C LYS A 85 -24.98 14.42 -21.21
N VAL A 86 -24.88 14.17 -19.91
CA VAL A 86 -26.04 14.09 -19.00
C VAL A 86 -26.69 15.47 -18.82
N LEU A 87 -25.89 16.54 -18.65
CA LEU A 87 -26.40 17.90 -18.54
C LEU A 87 -27.07 18.38 -19.84
N ARG A 88 -26.55 17.99 -21.01
CA ARG A 88 -27.12 18.35 -22.31
C ARG A 88 -28.39 17.59 -22.66
N VAL A 89 -28.56 16.36 -22.16
CA VAL A 89 -29.82 15.60 -22.23
C VAL A 89 -30.88 16.18 -21.29
N GLY A 90 -30.49 16.71 -20.13
CA GLY A 90 -31.40 17.38 -19.20
C GLY A 90 -31.98 18.71 -19.71
N ASN A 91 -31.25 19.43 -20.56
CA ASN A 91 -31.66 20.73 -21.11
C ASN A 91 -32.44 20.62 -22.44
N ALA A 92 -32.76 19.41 -22.89
CA ALA A 92 -33.58 19.13 -24.08
C ALA A 92 -35.00 18.64 -23.73
N ARG A 93 -35.41 18.80 -22.46
CA ARG A 93 -36.78 18.61 -21.98
C ARG A 93 -37.39 19.94 -21.58
#